data_AF-A0A179GKQ4-F1
#
_entry.id   AF-A0A179GKQ4-F1
#
_cell.length_a   1.000
_cell.length_b   1.000
_cell.length_c   1.000
_cell.angle_alpha   90.00
_cell.angle_beta   90.00
_cell.angle_gamma   90.00
#
_symmetry.space_group_name_H-M   'P 1'
#
loop_
_entity.id
_entity.type
_entity.pdbx_description
1 polymer ?
#
loop_
_entity_poly.entity_id
_entity_poly.type
_entity_poly.pdbx_seq_one_letter_code
_entity_poly.pdbx_strand_id
1 'polypeptide(L)'
;MHEMQRVYKLWSYTAAQPDFSFLPHDLGIAKQHFPSFIMETSWELTLDELRAKVRWWFRATRGSVRVVLLVCVEPGPRGCIIIEKWSAARADSTLKELFIPTRKRLIRITPATPDYDSNGDPVATRSKLARVTGGPLEIKFDDVMLRERSLHLREPTRFVFRDQFFQKYATEVWTHAERRYSRQSTVT
;
A
#
# COMPACT_ATOMS: atom_id res chain seq x y z
N MET A 1 -9.31 -28.14 -5.78
CA MET A 1 -7.83 -28.05 -5.86
C MET A 1 -7.26 -26.65 -5.62
N HIS A 2 -7.93 -25.55 -6.01
CA HIS A 2 -7.44 -24.18 -5.80
C HIS A 2 -7.35 -23.74 -4.32
N GLU A 3 -8.20 -24.28 -3.45
CA GLU A 3 -8.28 -23.89 -2.04
C GLU A 3 -7.11 -24.43 -1.20
N MET A 4 -6.67 -25.66 -1.48
CA MET A 4 -5.48 -26.27 -0.88
C MET A 4 -4.21 -25.45 -1.20
N GLN A 5 -4.02 -25.00 -2.43
CA GLN A 5 -2.84 -24.20 -2.81
C GLN A 5 -2.78 -22.83 -2.10
N ARG A 6 -3.93 -22.20 -1.81
CA ARG A 6 -3.98 -20.95 -1.05
C ARG A 6 -3.61 -21.14 0.43
N VAL A 7 -4.09 -22.22 1.04
CA VAL A 7 -3.79 -22.56 2.44
C VAL A 7 -2.30 -22.87 2.62
N TYR A 8 -1.66 -23.57 1.67
CA TYR A 8 -0.22 -23.82 1.71
C TYR A 8 0.64 -22.55 1.56
N LYS A 9 0.19 -21.56 0.78
CA LYS A 9 0.92 -20.28 0.61
C LYS A 9 0.93 -19.43 1.89
N LEU A 10 -0.09 -19.59 2.75
CA LEU A 10 -0.24 -18.82 3.99
C LEU A 10 0.66 -19.33 5.14
N TRP A 11 0.99 -20.63 5.14
CA TRP A 11 1.76 -21.29 6.21
C TRP A 11 3.27 -21.35 5.95
N SER A 12 3.74 -21.01 4.75
CA SER A 12 5.13 -21.20 4.33
C SER A 12 5.94 -19.90 4.18
N TYR A 13 5.56 -18.79 4.82
CA TYR A 13 6.45 -17.63 4.86
C TYR A 13 7.60 -17.90 5.85
N THR A 14 8.54 -18.77 5.47
CA THR A 14 9.88 -18.86 6.08
C THR A 14 10.82 -17.83 5.43
N ALA A 15 10.47 -17.37 4.23
CA ALA A 15 11.01 -16.19 3.57
C ALA A 15 9.89 -15.56 2.73
N ALA A 16 9.68 -14.24 2.85
CA ALA A 16 8.82 -13.49 1.94
C ALA A 16 9.70 -12.60 1.05
N GLN A 17 9.35 -12.49 -0.22
CA GLN A 17 9.91 -11.49 -1.12
C GLN A 17 8.89 -10.37 -1.28
N PRO A 18 9.25 -9.12 -1.00
CA PRO A 18 8.34 -7.99 -1.18
C PRO A 18 8.18 -7.68 -2.67
N ASP A 19 7.02 -7.17 -3.08
CA ASP A 19 6.81 -6.70 -4.45
C ASP A 19 7.66 -5.46 -4.74
N PHE A 20 7.91 -4.64 -3.71
CA PHE A 20 8.92 -3.58 -3.74
C PHE A 20 9.49 -3.35 -2.34
N SER A 21 10.78 -3.04 -2.26
CA SER A 21 11.44 -2.71 -1.01
C SER A 21 12.45 -1.59 -1.18
N PHE A 22 12.66 -0.84 -0.10
CA PHE A 22 13.70 0.18 -0.02
C PHE A 22 14.52 0.00 1.25
N LEU A 23 15.84 0.05 1.07
CA LEU A 23 16.84 0.11 2.12
C LEU A 23 17.74 1.31 1.81
N PRO A 24 17.80 2.33 2.69
CA PRO A 24 18.74 3.44 2.50
C PRO A 24 20.18 2.92 2.48
N HIS A 25 20.99 3.45 1.56
CA HIS A 25 22.39 3.03 1.40
C HIS A 25 23.26 3.53 2.56
N ASP A 26 22.98 4.72 3.06
CA ASP A 26 23.70 5.34 4.17
C ASP A 26 22.94 5.09 5.49
N LEU A 27 23.29 3.98 6.16
CA LEU A 27 22.78 3.61 7.48
C LEU A 27 23.69 4.11 8.62
N GLY A 28 24.73 4.89 8.31
CA GLY A 28 25.79 5.22 9.25
C GLY A 28 26.46 3.96 9.85
N ILE A 29 26.51 3.88 11.18
CA ILE A 29 27.16 2.79 11.93
C ILE A 29 26.26 1.54 12.03
N ALA A 30 24.95 1.67 11.77
CA ALA A 30 24.00 0.57 11.90
C ALA A 30 24.03 -0.34 10.68
N LYS A 31 24.29 -1.64 10.87
CA LYS A 31 24.05 -2.65 9.82
C LYS A 31 22.62 -3.17 9.95
N GLN A 32 21.77 -2.89 8.95
CA GLN A 32 20.44 -3.47 8.85
C GLN A 32 20.36 -4.34 7.58
N HIS A 33 19.95 -5.60 7.74
CA HIS A 33 19.83 -6.56 6.63
C HIS A 33 18.43 -6.62 6.01
N PHE A 34 17.46 -5.95 6.64
CA PHE A 34 16.09 -5.86 6.16
C PHE A 34 15.81 -4.46 5.62
N PRO A 35 14.92 -4.30 4.62
CA PRO A 35 14.48 -2.98 4.18
C PRO A 35 13.77 -2.22 5.30
N SER A 36 13.82 -0.88 5.25
CA SER A 36 13.05 -0.02 6.16
C SER A 36 11.60 0.15 5.69
N PHE A 37 11.40 0.13 4.37
CA PHE A 37 10.12 0.29 3.71
C PHE A 37 9.83 -0.88 2.77
N ILE A 38 8.62 -1.40 2.85
CA ILE A 38 8.11 -2.46 1.97
C ILE A 38 6.79 -2.02 1.34
N MET A 39 6.56 -2.39 0.09
CA MET A 39 5.26 -2.40 -0.53
C MET A 39 4.84 -3.82 -0.88
N GLU A 40 3.59 -4.15 -0.58
CA GLU A 40 2.93 -5.40 -0.92
C GLU A 40 1.67 -5.08 -1.71
N THR A 41 1.51 -5.65 -2.88
CA THR A 41 0.39 -5.38 -3.77
C THR A 41 -0.27 -6.66 -4.27
N SER A 42 -1.60 -6.66 -4.43
CA SER A 42 -2.26 -7.77 -5.09
C SER A 42 -3.59 -7.40 -5.73
N TRP A 43 -3.89 -8.11 -6.82
CA TRP A 43 -5.20 -8.21 -7.47
C TRP A 43 -5.92 -9.53 -7.13
N GLU A 44 -5.19 -10.49 -6.55
CA GLU A 44 -5.64 -11.87 -6.38
C GLU A 44 -5.87 -12.23 -4.91
N LEU A 45 -5.02 -11.70 -4.03
CA LEU A 45 -5.14 -11.90 -2.60
C LEU A 45 -6.20 -10.97 -2.02
N THR A 46 -6.93 -11.51 -1.07
CA THR A 46 -7.84 -10.72 -0.23
C THR A 46 -7.06 -9.73 0.63
N LEU A 47 -7.75 -8.67 1.08
CA LEU A 47 -7.17 -7.70 1.99
C LEU A 47 -6.63 -8.33 3.28
N ASP A 48 -7.29 -9.37 3.80
CA ASP A 48 -6.86 -10.03 5.04
C ASP A 48 -5.63 -10.92 4.86
N GLU A 49 -5.49 -11.57 3.69
CA GLU A 49 -4.25 -12.28 3.32
C GLU A 49 -3.07 -11.31 3.21
N LEU A 50 -3.26 -10.16 2.55
CA LEU A 50 -2.24 -9.12 2.49
C LEU A 50 -1.89 -8.55 3.87
N ARG A 51 -2.88 -8.32 4.74
CA ARG A 51 -2.64 -7.91 6.13
C ARG A 51 -1.87 -8.97 6.93
N ALA A 52 -2.06 -10.25 6.64
CA ALA A 52 -1.26 -11.32 7.22
C ALA A 52 0.21 -11.21 6.81
N LYS A 53 0.50 -10.91 5.53
CA LYS A 53 1.88 -10.62 5.05
C LYS A 53 2.48 -9.42 5.79
N VAL A 54 1.71 -8.34 5.95
CA VAL A 54 2.16 -7.15 6.70
C VAL A 54 2.56 -7.52 8.14
N ARG A 55 1.69 -8.24 8.86
CA ARG A 55 2.00 -8.70 10.23
C ARG A 55 3.23 -9.60 10.27
N TRP A 56 3.39 -10.46 9.27
CA TRP A 56 4.58 -11.30 9.15
C TRP A 56 5.85 -10.46 9.03
N TRP A 57 5.88 -9.43 8.17
CA TRP A 57 7.05 -8.56 7.98
C TRP A 57 7.52 -7.91 9.28
N PHE A 58 6.60 -7.31 10.02
CA PHE A 58 6.96 -6.67 11.29
C PHE A 58 7.47 -7.66 12.34
N ARG A 59 6.86 -8.85 12.41
CA ARG A 59 7.26 -9.91 13.36
C ARG A 59 8.61 -10.53 12.99
N ALA A 60 8.78 -10.93 11.73
CA ALA A 60 9.97 -11.62 11.24
C ALA A 60 11.21 -10.72 11.30
N THR A 61 11.04 -9.42 11.04
CA THR A 61 12.15 -8.47 11.03
C THR A 61 12.39 -7.78 12.38
N ARG A 62 11.60 -8.11 13.41
CA ARG A 62 11.71 -7.52 14.76
C ARG A 62 11.81 -5.99 14.72
N GLY A 63 10.97 -5.39 13.88
CA GLY A 63 10.91 -3.93 13.70
C GLY A 63 12.01 -3.30 12.85
N SER A 64 12.89 -4.06 12.19
CA SER A 64 13.78 -3.50 11.16
C SER A 64 12.99 -2.88 10.01
N VAL A 65 11.91 -3.54 9.58
CA VAL A 65 10.90 -2.90 8.72
C VAL A 65 10.10 -1.91 9.57
N ARG A 66 10.10 -0.64 9.17
CA ARG A 66 9.40 0.45 9.88
C ARG A 66 8.04 0.75 9.27
N VAL A 67 7.93 0.62 7.95
CA VAL A 67 6.73 0.94 7.19
C VAL A 67 6.43 -0.16 6.18
N VAL A 68 5.18 -0.61 6.16
CA VAL A 68 4.65 -1.42 5.07
C VAL A 68 3.48 -0.70 4.43
N LEU A 69 3.54 -0.51 3.12
CA LEU A 69 2.43 -0.04 2.30
C LEU A 69 1.76 -1.25 1.63
N LEU A 70 0.51 -1.48 1.98
CA LEU A 70 -0.32 -2.51 1.37
C LEU A 70 -1.18 -1.87 0.30
N VAL A 71 -1.22 -2.45 -0.90
CA VAL A 71 -2.13 -2.06 -2.00
C VAL A 71 -2.96 -3.27 -2.41
N CYS A 72 -4.27 -3.23 -2.16
CA CYS A 72 -5.20 -4.27 -2.58
C CYS A 72 -6.11 -3.70 -3.65
N VAL A 73 -6.22 -4.36 -4.79
CA VAL A 73 -7.20 -4.00 -5.82
C VAL A 73 -8.28 -5.05 -5.84
N GLU A 74 -9.51 -4.66 -5.55
CA GLU A 74 -10.66 -5.56 -5.63
C GLU A 74 -10.91 -6.00 -7.08
N PRO A 75 -11.50 -7.19 -7.31
CA PRO A 75 -11.78 -7.68 -8.66
C PRO A 75 -12.66 -6.74 -9.51
N GLY A 76 -12.57 -6.90 -10.83
CA GLY A 76 -13.32 -6.11 -11.82
C GLY A 76 -12.48 -5.06 -12.55
N PRO A 77 -12.97 -4.53 -13.70
CA PRO A 77 -12.24 -3.57 -14.54
C PRO A 77 -12.00 -2.23 -13.84
N ARG A 78 -12.87 -1.87 -12.88
CA ARG A 78 -12.77 -0.65 -12.06
C ARG A 78 -12.95 -0.93 -10.57
N GLY A 79 -12.37 -2.04 -10.10
CA GLY A 79 -12.44 -2.44 -8.69
C GLY A 79 -11.88 -1.38 -7.74
N CYS A 80 -12.39 -1.35 -6.51
CA CYS A 80 -11.91 -0.43 -5.47
C CYS A 80 -10.42 -0.70 -5.21
N ILE A 81 -9.62 0.37 -5.11
CA ILE A 81 -8.22 0.29 -4.71
C ILE A 81 -8.13 0.69 -3.26
N ILE A 82 -7.62 -0.21 -2.43
CA ILE A 82 -7.42 -0.02 -0.99
C ILE A 82 -5.92 0.10 -0.74
N ILE A 83 -5.49 1.20 -0.14
CA ILE A 83 -4.10 1.40 0.27
C ILE A 83 -4.06 1.52 1.79
N GLU A 84 -3.32 0.66 2.46
CA GLU A 84 -3.10 0.76 3.91
C GLU A 84 -1.64 1.06 4.21
N LYS A 85 -1.41 2.06 5.07
CA LYS A 85 -0.10 2.29 5.69
C LYS A 85 -0.08 1.64 7.05
N TRP A 86 0.90 0.77 7.25
CA TRP A 86 1.17 0.14 8.53
C TRP A 86 2.52 0.58 9.07
N SER A 87 2.59 0.76 10.38
CA SER A 87 3.85 0.93 11.11
C SER A 87 3.78 0.22 12.46
N ALA A 88 4.92 -0.20 12.99
CA ALA A 88 5.03 -0.66 14.36
C ALA A 88 5.41 0.52 15.26
N ALA A 89 4.66 0.74 16.33
CA ALA A 89 5.13 1.62 17.38
C ALA A 89 6.21 0.85 18.17
N ARG A 90 7.30 1.53 18.52
CA ARG A 90 8.14 1.06 19.63
C ARG A 90 7.35 1.42 20.89
N ALA A 91 6.84 0.43 21.60
CA ALA A 91 6.17 0.69 22.87
C ALA A 91 7.23 1.22 23.83
N ASP A 92 7.15 2.49 24.19
CA ASP A 92 7.96 3.04 25.26
C ASP A 92 7.50 2.41 26.58
N SER A 93 8.48 1.98 27.38
CA SER A 93 8.39 1.52 28.78
C SER A 93 8.05 0.03 29.07
N THR A 94 9.02 -0.58 29.80
CA THR A 94 8.92 -1.61 30.85
C THR A 94 8.26 -2.97 30.59
N LEU A 95 7.52 -3.17 29.51
CA LEU A 95 6.98 -4.49 29.14
C LEU A 95 7.54 -4.87 27.77
N LYS A 96 8.32 -5.97 27.73
CA LYS A 96 8.92 -6.65 26.56
C LYS A 96 8.47 -6.06 25.22
N GLU A 97 9.42 -5.51 24.45
CA GLU A 97 9.24 -4.90 23.12
C GLU A 97 8.24 -5.66 22.21
N LEU A 98 6.95 -5.36 22.34
CA LEU A 98 5.93 -5.89 21.46
C LEU A 98 5.88 -4.96 20.25
N PHE A 99 6.49 -5.39 19.14
CA PHE A 99 6.31 -4.75 17.83
C PHE A 99 4.89 -5.03 17.34
N ILE A 100 3.91 -4.27 17.84
CA ILE A 100 2.51 -4.41 17.45
C ILE A 100 2.29 -3.62 16.16
N PRO A 101 2.08 -4.30 15.01
CA PRO A 101 1.81 -3.64 13.75
C PRO A 101 0.47 -2.94 13.84
N THR A 102 0.45 -1.64 13.62
CA THR A 102 -0.79 -0.84 13.65
C THR A 102 -1.02 -0.22 12.28
N ARG A 103 -2.24 -0.34 11.76
CA ARG A 103 -2.66 0.42 10.59
C ARG A 103 -2.77 1.90 10.96
N LYS A 104 -1.89 2.73 10.42
CA LYS A 104 -1.87 4.19 10.64
C LYS A 104 -2.73 4.95 9.65
N ARG A 105 -2.92 4.41 8.44
CA ARG A 105 -3.78 5.03 7.43
C ARG A 105 -4.46 4.00 6.54
N LEU A 106 -5.66 4.34 6.09
CA LEU A 106 -6.44 3.64 5.09
C LEU A 106 -6.87 4.68 4.05
N ILE A 107 -6.46 4.48 2.80
CA ILE A 107 -6.95 5.21 1.63
C ILE A 107 -7.87 4.26 0.87
N ARG A 108 -9.05 4.73 0.50
CA ARG A 108 -9.92 4.02 -0.44
C ARG A 108 -10.12 4.87 -1.68
N ILE A 109 -9.93 4.25 -2.83
CA ILE A 109 -10.13 4.86 -4.14
C ILE A 109 -11.22 4.08 -4.85
N THR A 110 -12.33 4.75 -5.14
CA THR A 110 -13.45 4.18 -5.88
C THR A 110 -13.67 4.94 -7.18
N PRO A 111 -14.25 4.33 -8.21
CA PRO A 111 -14.72 5.08 -9.38
C PRO A 111 -15.61 6.24 -8.92
N ALA A 112 -15.46 7.40 -9.56
CA ALA A 112 -16.43 8.46 -9.35
C ALA A 112 -17.76 8.05 -9.98
N THR A 113 -18.85 8.34 -9.27
CA THR A 113 -20.18 8.33 -9.88
C THR A 113 -20.28 9.52 -10.84
N PRO A 114 -20.87 9.36 -12.03
CA PRO A 114 -21.20 10.50 -12.86
C PRO A 114 -22.09 11.46 -12.06
N ASP A 115 -21.80 12.76 -12.10
CA ASP A 115 -22.78 13.75 -11.70
C ASP A 115 -23.86 13.77 -12.78
N TYR A 116 -25.13 13.70 -12.39
CA TYR A 116 -26.27 13.84 -13.29
C TYR A 116 -26.89 15.21 -13.08
N ASP A 117 -27.26 15.90 -14.15
CA ASP A 117 -28.02 17.14 -14.03
C ASP A 117 -29.47 16.86 -13.61
N SER A 118 -30.24 17.93 -13.43
CA SER A 118 -31.67 17.85 -13.09
C SER A 118 -32.53 17.15 -14.14
N ASN A 119 -32.00 16.89 -15.34
CA ASN A 119 -32.67 16.14 -16.40
C ASN A 119 -32.24 14.66 -16.43
N GLY A 120 -31.29 14.26 -15.58
CA GLY A 120 -30.75 12.90 -15.56
C GLY A 120 -29.67 12.66 -16.61
N ASP A 121 -29.16 13.71 -17.26
CA ASP A 121 -28.06 13.61 -18.21
C ASP A 121 -26.71 13.69 -17.47
N PRO A 122 -25.70 12.88 -17.84
CA PRO A 122 -24.39 12.95 -17.22
C PRO A 122 -23.76 14.33 -17.50
N VAL A 123 -23.50 15.09 -16.45
CA VAL A 123 -22.81 16.37 -16.55
C VAL A 123 -21.40 16.10 -17.05
N ALA A 124 -21.08 16.62 -18.24
CA ALA A 124 -19.74 16.62 -18.80
C ALA A 124 -18.82 17.60 -18.05
N THR A 125 -18.75 17.51 -16.72
CA THR A 125 -17.65 18.09 -15.97
C THR A 125 -16.39 17.29 -16.30
N ARG A 126 -15.19 17.90 -16.16
CA ARG A 126 -13.94 17.16 -15.95
C ARG A 126 -14.01 16.39 -14.62
N SER A 127 -15.02 15.53 -14.48
CA SER A 127 -15.30 14.72 -13.31
C SER A 127 -14.06 13.90 -13.05
N LYS A 128 -13.48 14.09 -11.86
CA LYS A 128 -12.36 13.27 -11.39
C LYS A 128 -12.77 11.82 -11.55
N LEU A 129 -12.08 11.03 -12.37
CA LEU A 129 -12.45 9.64 -12.66
C LEU A 129 -12.45 8.75 -11.39
N ALA A 130 -11.78 9.20 -10.33
CA ALA A 130 -11.67 8.52 -9.06
C ALA A 130 -12.01 9.43 -7.87
N ARG A 131 -12.83 8.89 -6.96
CA ARG A 131 -13.06 9.45 -5.62
C ARG A 131 -12.06 8.84 -4.65
N VAL A 132 -11.31 9.68 -3.96
CA VAL A 132 -10.30 9.30 -2.96
C VAL A 132 -10.81 9.66 -1.58
N THR A 133 -10.68 8.76 -0.61
CA THR A 133 -11.04 8.98 0.80
C THR A 133 -9.90 8.56 1.71
N GLY A 134 -9.78 9.22 2.87
CA GLY A 134 -8.74 8.94 3.86
C GLY A 134 -7.38 9.59 3.61
N GLY A 135 -7.25 10.40 2.55
CA GLY A 135 -6.04 11.16 2.24
C GLY A 135 -5.78 12.34 3.20
N PRO A 136 -4.56 12.91 3.19
CA PRO A 136 -3.39 12.46 2.45
C PRO A 136 -2.70 11.25 3.11
N LEU A 137 -1.90 10.52 2.33
CA LEU A 137 -0.96 9.54 2.85
C LEU A 137 0.36 10.23 3.16
N GLU A 138 0.83 10.07 4.40
CA GLU A 138 2.10 10.64 4.85
C GLU A 138 3.00 9.54 5.41
N ILE A 139 4.27 9.57 5.01
CA ILE A 139 5.31 8.67 5.51
C ILE A 139 6.44 9.55 6.04
N LYS A 140 6.85 9.37 7.30
CA LYS A 140 7.92 10.20 7.85
C LYS A 140 9.25 9.85 7.20
N PHE A 141 10.13 10.85 7.12
CA PHE A 141 11.45 10.67 6.53
C PHE A 141 12.31 9.69 7.33
N ASP A 142 12.34 9.83 8.65
CA ASP A 142 13.11 9.01 9.59
C ASP A 142 12.68 7.53 9.57
N ASP A 143 11.39 7.26 9.40
CA ASP A 143 10.85 5.90 9.23
C ASP A 143 11.42 5.18 7.99
N VAL A 144 11.74 5.92 6.91
CA VAL A 144 12.22 5.35 5.64
C VAL A 144 13.73 5.40 5.53
N MET A 145 14.33 6.52 5.90
CA MET A 145 15.76 6.80 5.72
C MET A 145 16.60 6.35 6.91
N LEU A 146 15.98 5.98 8.05
CA LEU A 146 16.64 5.49 9.26
C LEU A 146 17.67 6.45 9.86
N ARG A 147 17.54 7.75 9.55
CA ARG A 147 18.35 8.83 10.09
C ARG A 147 17.54 10.12 10.15
N GLU A 148 18.07 11.10 10.88
CA GLU A 148 17.54 12.44 10.83
C GLU A 148 17.73 13.06 9.44
N ARG A 149 16.81 13.96 9.10
CA ARG A 149 16.89 14.72 7.86
C ARG A 149 18.05 15.70 7.92
N SER A 150 18.76 15.85 6.81
CA SER A 150 19.73 16.91 6.60
C SER A 150 19.02 18.19 6.20
N LEU A 151 19.16 19.23 7.04
CA LEU A 151 18.67 20.56 6.71
C LEU A 151 19.45 21.18 5.55
N HIS A 152 20.75 20.87 5.43
CA HIS A 152 21.60 21.38 4.36
C HIS A 152 21.15 20.85 2.99
N LEU A 153 20.82 19.56 2.91
CA LEU A 153 20.30 18.93 1.70
C LEU A 153 18.81 19.21 1.46
N ARG A 154 18.18 20.03 2.33
CA ARG A 154 16.75 20.39 2.27
C ARG A 154 15.84 19.18 2.22
N GLU A 155 16.18 18.13 2.96
CA GLU A 155 15.40 16.90 2.97
C GLU A 155 14.04 17.11 3.65
N PRO A 156 12.99 16.44 3.13
CA PRO A 156 11.65 16.60 3.64
C PRO A 156 11.52 16.01 5.05
N THR A 157 10.57 16.51 5.84
CA THR A 157 10.19 15.86 7.10
C THR A 157 9.34 14.61 6.87
N ARG A 158 8.61 14.58 5.75
CA ARG A 158 7.70 13.52 5.36
C ARG A 158 7.51 13.49 3.84
N PHE A 159 7.30 12.30 3.30
CA PHE A 159 6.78 12.10 1.95
C PHE A 159 5.26 12.19 2.00
N VAL A 160 4.66 13.06 1.18
CA VAL A 160 3.20 13.32 1.16
C VAL A 160 2.62 12.98 -0.21
N PHE A 161 1.68 12.04 -0.23
CA PHE A 161 0.89 11.71 -1.41
C PHE A 161 -0.52 12.25 -1.23
N ARG A 162 -0.90 13.18 -2.11
CA ARG A 162 -2.20 13.86 -2.10
C ARG A 162 -3.18 13.17 -3.05
N ASP A 163 -4.44 13.57 -2.96
CA ASP A 163 -5.53 12.97 -3.75
C ASP A 163 -5.26 12.99 -5.26
N GLN A 164 -4.60 14.03 -5.80
CA GLN A 164 -4.28 14.07 -7.23
C GLN A 164 -3.36 12.92 -7.66
N PHE A 165 -2.40 12.53 -6.80
CA PHE A 165 -1.54 11.38 -7.06
C PHE A 165 -2.37 10.09 -7.12
N PHE A 166 -3.26 9.89 -6.14
CA PHE A 166 -4.10 8.70 -6.07
C PHE A 166 -5.11 8.62 -7.23
N GLN A 167 -5.63 9.76 -7.69
CA GLN A 167 -6.52 9.83 -8.85
C GLN A 167 -5.80 9.42 -10.14
N LYS A 168 -4.57 9.91 -10.33
CA LYS A 168 -3.73 9.52 -11.45
C LYS A 168 -3.40 8.02 -11.40
N TYR A 169 -2.95 7.55 -10.25
CA TYR A 169 -2.64 6.14 -10.01
C TYR A 169 -3.83 5.22 -10.33
N ALA A 170 -5.04 5.58 -9.88
CA ALA A 170 -6.25 4.80 -10.15
C ALA A 170 -6.57 4.69 -11.64
N THR A 171 -6.39 5.80 -12.37
CA THR A 171 -6.60 5.85 -13.83
C THR A 171 -5.68 4.86 -14.54
N GLU A 172 -4.40 4.81 -14.15
CA GLU A 172 -3.42 3.89 -14.73
C GLU A 172 -3.77 2.42 -14.40
N VAL A 173 -4.10 2.15 -13.14
CA VAL A 173 -4.49 0.82 -12.63
C VAL A 173 -5.73 0.28 -13.35
N TRP A 174 -6.80 1.06 -13.45
CA TRP A 174 -8.04 0.63 -14.12
C TRP A 174 -7.87 0.51 -15.63
N THR A 175 -7.12 1.40 -16.28
CA THR A 175 -6.81 1.27 -17.72
C THR A 175 -6.10 -0.05 -18.00
N HIS A 176 -5.19 -0.47 -17.13
CA HIS A 176 -4.52 -1.76 -17.26
C HIS A 176 -5.48 -2.95 -17.02
N ALA A 177 -6.35 -2.86 -16.00
CA ALA A 177 -7.34 -3.88 -15.70
C ALA A 177 -8.33 -4.08 -16.86
N GLU A 178 -8.91 -3.00 -17.38
CA GLU A 178 -9.84 -3.02 -18.52
C GLU A 178 -9.25 -3.78 -19.71
N ARG A 179 -7.98 -3.51 -20.08
CA ARG A 179 -7.31 -4.24 -21.17
C ARG A 179 -7.16 -5.73 -20.89
N ARG A 180 -6.94 -6.12 -19.64
CA ARG A 180 -6.82 -7.53 -19.24
C ARG A 180 -8.16 -8.24 -19.33
N TYR A 181 -9.24 -7.63 -18.85
CA TYR A 181 -10.58 -8.20 -18.94
C TYR A 181 -11.08 -8.28 -20.38
N SER A 182 -10.86 -7.25 -21.21
CA SER A 182 -11.29 -7.28 -22.62
C SER A 182 -10.66 -8.42 -23.42
N ARG A 183 -9.39 -8.77 -23.14
CA ARG A 183 -8.69 -9.90 -23.79
C ARG A 183 -9.21 -11.27 -23.35
N GLN A 184 -9.70 -11.40 -22.13
CA GLN A 184 -10.25 -12.66 -21.63
C GLN A 184 -11.63 -12.94 -22.25
N SER A 185 -12.41 -11.89 -22.56
CA SER A 185 -13.73 -12.00 -23.17
C SER A 185 -13.71 -12.29 -24.68
N THR A 186 -12.56 -12.22 -25.35
CA THR A 186 -12.44 -12.50 -26.81
C THR A 186 -12.03 -13.94 -27.13
N VAL A 187 -11.77 -14.76 -26.10
CA VAL A 187 -11.40 -16.17 -26.24
C VAL A 187 -12.58 -17.03 -25.77
N THR A 188 -13.65 -17.01 -26.57
CA THR A 188 -14.84 -17.89 -26.49
C THR A 188 -15.37 -18.03 -27.89
#